data_AF-A0A397EJ53-F1
#
_entry.id   AF-A0A397EJ53-F1
#
_cell.length_a   1.000
_cell.length_b   1.000
_cell.length_c   1.000
_cell.angle_alpha   90.00
_cell.angle_beta   90.00
_cell.angle_gamma   90.00
#
_symmetry.space_group_name_H-M   'P 1'
#
loop_
_entity.id
_entity.type
_entity.pdbx_description
1 polymer ?
#
loop_
_entity_poly.entity_id
_entity_poly.type
_entity_poly.pdbx_seq_one_letter_code
_entity_poly.pdbx_strand_id
1 'polypeptide(L)'
;QLSFESQPFGLGVFDLVPAYCVATNFRDEACRSLRPLSKATPAPYVYARDSFFNHSSTIPPHASVLFLSGTLDPQTELRHGRAEFAALRGTQKRWVEFPDAPHCTAFQTPMLSVRTMYLVDTDRTTACDM
;
A
#
# COMPACT_ATOMS: atom_id res chain seq x y z
N GLN A 1 -8.11 30.97 1.67
CA GLN A 1 -7.15 30.02 2.27
C GLN A 1 -7.94 28.76 2.59
N LEU A 2 -7.70 27.66 1.87
CA LEU A 2 -8.42 26.42 2.12
C LEU A 2 -7.79 25.77 3.37
N SER A 3 -8.57 25.74 4.45
CA SER A 3 -8.23 25.07 5.71
C SER A 3 -8.92 23.73 5.71
N PHE A 4 -8.15 22.65 5.75
CA PHE A 4 -8.67 21.29 5.86
C PHE A 4 -8.59 20.86 7.32
N GLU A 5 -9.71 20.35 7.84
CA GLU A 5 -9.76 19.65 9.12
C GLU A 5 -8.91 18.39 9.01
N SER A 6 -8.04 18.13 9.99
CA SER A 6 -7.08 17.02 9.97
C SER A 6 -7.80 15.67 10.10
N GLN A 7 -8.32 15.18 8.99
CA GLN A 7 -8.67 13.77 8.80
C GLN A 7 -7.40 13.10 8.28
N PRO A 8 -7.00 11.94 8.82
CA PRO A 8 -5.68 11.45 8.51
C PRO A 8 -5.71 10.91 7.06
N PHE A 9 -4.86 11.47 6.20
CA PHE A 9 -4.58 10.97 4.84
C PHE A 9 -3.89 9.57 4.87
N GLY A 10 -4.15 8.79 5.91
CA GLY A 10 -3.56 7.51 6.26
C GLY A 10 -4.16 7.00 7.59
N LEU A 11 -4.13 5.71 7.85
CA LEU A 11 -4.75 5.10 9.04
C LEU A 11 -3.98 5.33 10.35
N GLY A 12 -3.62 6.57 10.70
CA GLY A 12 -2.86 6.84 11.94
C GLY A 12 -1.42 6.33 11.92
N VAL A 13 -0.85 6.09 10.73
CA VAL A 13 0.50 5.55 10.55
C VAL A 13 1.63 6.47 11.03
N PHE A 14 1.36 7.69 11.48
CA PHE A 14 2.38 8.56 12.07
C PHE A 14 3.00 7.94 13.33
N ASP A 15 2.27 7.09 14.05
CA ASP A 15 2.78 6.32 15.19
C ASP A 15 3.80 5.25 14.78
N LEU A 16 3.93 4.93 13.48
CA LEU A 16 4.97 4.04 12.96
C LEU A 16 6.32 4.74 12.76
N VAL A 17 6.38 6.08 12.80
CA VAL A 17 7.63 6.83 12.57
C VAL A 17 8.71 6.44 13.59
N PRO A 18 8.46 6.34 14.90
CA PRO A 18 9.44 5.83 15.86
C PRO A 18 9.91 4.40 15.52
N ALA A 19 9.00 3.52 15.09
CA ALA A 19 9.33 2.15 14.71
C ALA A 19 10.23 2.11 13.45
N TYR A 20 9.90 2.89 12.42
CA TYR A 20 10.72 3.09 11.23
C TYR A 20 12.12 3.59 11.59
N CYS A 21 12.21 4.61 12.44
CA CYS A 21 13.49 5.17 12.88
C CYS A 21 14.32 4.14 13.65
N VAL A 22 13.71 3.32 14.51
CA VAL A 22 14.42 2.22 15.17
C VAL A 22 14.88 1.18 14.15
N ALA A 23 14.00 0.70 13.26
CA ALA A 23 14.29 -0.33 12.27
C ALA A 23 15.42 0.06 11.28
N THR A 24 15.51 1.34 10.93
CA THR A 24 16.58 1.89 10.06
C THR A 24 17.81 2.35 10.82
N ASN A 25 17.84 2.19 12.15
CA ASN A 25 18.88 2.70 13.04
C ASN A 25 19.11 4.23 12.90
N PHE A 26 18.02 4.98 12.82
CA PHE A 26 17.95 6.45 12.84
C PHE A 26 18.79 7.12 11.75
N ARG A 27 18.88 6.50 10.57
CA ARG A 27 19.71 6.99 9.46
C ARG A 27 19.13 8.22 8.76
N ASP A 28 17.81 8.37 8.76
CA ASP A 28 17.14 9.52 8.13
C ASP A 28 17.16 10.78 8.97
N GLU A 29 17.21 11.92 8.29
CA GLU A 29 17.13 13.25 8.94
C GLU A 29 15.82 13.45 9.71
N ALA A 30 14.71 12.92 9.21
CA ALA A 30 13.42 12.96 9.89
C ALA A 30 13.43 12.29 11.28
N CYS A 31 14.39 11.37 11.52
CA CYS A 31 14.54 10.66 12.80
C CYS A 31 15.39 11.42 13.83
N ARG A 32 15.96 12.60 13.49
CA ARG A 32 16.91 13.32 14.34
C ARG A 32 16.33 13.72 15.69
N SER A 33 15.06 14.16 15.73
CA SER A 33 14.34 14.53 16.95
C SER A 33 14.03 13.34 17.87
N LEU A 34 14.09 12.12 17.33
CA LEU A 34 13.76 10.87 18.04
C LEU A 34 15.02 10.17 18.58
N ARG A 35 16.21 10.76 18.47
CA ARG A 35 17.44 10.22 19.08
C ARG A 35 17.60 10.71 20.52
N PRO A 36 17.98 9.84 21.49
CA PRO A 36 18.20 8.40 21.40
C PRO A 36 17.03 7.62 22.04
N LEU A 37 16.05 7.18 21.24
CA LEU A 37 15.03 6.25 21.75
C LEU A 37 15.59 4.84 22.04
N SER A 38 16.74 4.46 21.47
CA SER A 38 17.44 3.20 21.75
C SER A 38 18.97 3.41 21.76
N LYS A 39 19.66 2.78 22.73
CA LYS A 39 21.14 2.67 22.78
C LYS A 39 21.65 1.42 22.05
N ALA A 40 20.78 0.48 21.73
CA ALA A 40 21.12 -0.75 21.02
C ALA A 40 20.89 -0.54 19.51
N THR A 41 21.89 -0.88 18.69
CA THR A 41 21.71 -1.01 17.25
C THR A 41 20.85 -2.25 17.00
N PRO A 42 19.60 -2.10 16.54
CA PRO A 42 18.78 -3.26 16.22
C PRO A 42 19.44 -4.02 15.07
N ALA A 43 19.31 -5.35 15.07
CA ALA A 43 19.66 -6.12 13.89
C ALA A 43 18.89 -5.54 12.69
N PRO A 44 19.52 -5.43 11.50
CA PRO A 44 18.84 -4.87 10.35
C PRO A 44 17.59 -5.71 10.06
N TYR A 45 16.45 -5.03 9.92
CA TYR A 45 15.18 -5.67 9.60
C TYR A 45 15.19 -6.08 8.12
N VAL A 46 15.82 -7.22 7.83
CA VAL A 46 15.97 -7.76 6.49
C VAL A 46 15.31 -9.13 6.47
N TYR A 47 14.22 -9.24 5.72
CA TYR A 47 13.61 -10.53 5.45
C TYR A 47 14.54 -11.37 4.56
N ALA A 48 14.68 -12.64 4.89
CA ALA A 48 15.29 -13.60 3.98
C ALA A 48 14.44 -13.66 2.71
N ARG A 49 15.10 -13.53 1.55
CA ARG A 49 14.43 -13.67 0.26
C ARG A 49 14.03 -15.13 0.08
N ASP A 50 12.76 -15.36 -0.23
CA ASP A 50 12.26 -16.68 -0.58
C ASP A 50 12.30 -16.92 -2.09
N SER A 51 11.72 -18.03 -2.54
CA SER A 51 11.59 -18.38 -3.95
C SER A 51 10.66 -17.47 -4.75
N PHE A 52 9.92 -16.57 -4.10
CA PHE A 52 8.98 -15.65 -4.74
C PHE A 52 9.52 -14.22 -4.83
N PHE A 53 10.61 -13.91 -4.13
CA PHE A 53 11.29 -12.63 -4.25
C PHE A 53 11.67 -12.32 -5.71
N ASN A 54 11.31 -11.11 -6.17
CA ASN A 54 11.59 -10.64 -7.54
C ASN A 54 10.98 -11.51 -8.66
N HIS A 55 9.94 -12.29 -8.34
CA HIS A 55 9.11 -12.97 -9.32
C HIS A 55 7.81 -12.20 -9.52
N SER A 56 7.37 -12.10 -10.77
CA SER A 56 6.06 -11.54 -11.08
C SER A 56 5.02 -12.63 -11.29
N SER A 57 3.84 -12.42 -10.70
CA SER A 57 2.72 -13.35 -10.80
C SER A 57 2.13 -13.42 -12.21
N THR A 58 1.64 -14.60 -12.57
CA THR A 58 0.89 -14.82 -13.81
C THR A 58 -0.59 -14.95 -13.49
N ILE A 59 -1.43 -14.22 -14.23
CA ILE A 59 -2.89 -14.26 -14.10
C ILE A 59 -3.37 -15.62 -14.64
N PRO A 60 -4.01 -16.47 -13.82
CA PRO A 60 -4.56 -17.74 -14.28
C PRO A 60 -5.62 -17.56 -15.39
N PRO A 61 -5.84 -18.56 -16.28
CA PRO A 61 -6.77 -18.46 -17.41
C PRO A 61 -8.21 -18.07 -17.02
N HIS A 62 -8.66 -18.45 -15.82
CA HIS A 62 -10.03 -18.21 -15.32
C HIS A 62 -10.09 -17.12 -14.25
N ALA A 63 -9.08 -16.26 -14.16
CA ALA A 63 -9.01 -15.17 -13.21
C ALA A 63 -8.85 -13.83 -13.91
N SER A 64 -9.30 -12.77 -13.25
CA SER A 64 -9.04 -11.40 -13.67
C SER A 64 -8.56 -10.57 -12.49
N VAL A 65 -7.71 -9.58 -12.76
CA VAL A 65 -7.15 -8.69 -11.73
C VAL A 65 -7.73 -7.30 -11.88
N LEU A 66 -8.26 -6.76 -10.79
CA LEU A 66 -8.63 -5.36 -10.68
C LEU A 66 -7.66 -4.66 -9.74
N PHE A 67 -6.94 -3.67 -10.26
CA PHE A 67 -6.04 -2.83 -9.50
C PHE A 67 -6.72 -1.49 -9.21
N LEU A 68 -6.81 -1.13 -7.93
CA LEU A 68 -7.38 0.13 -7.46
C LEU A 68 -6.29 0.95 -6.80
N SER A 69 -6.12 2.21 -7.20
CA SER A 69 -5.09 3.07 -6.59
C SER A 69 -5.57 4.49 -6.38
N GLY A 70 -5.28 5.01 -5.21
CA GLY A 70 -5.45 6.41 -4.86
C GLY A 70 -4.21 7.20 -5.25
N THR A 71 -4.43 8.36 -5.88
CA THR A 71 -3.31 9.21 -6.32
C THR A 71 -2.67 10.00 -5.17
N LEU A 72 -3.36 10.09 -4.02
CA LEU A 72 -2.88 10.76 -2.80
C LEU A 72 -2.54 9.75 -1.68
N ASP A 73 -2.06 8.57 -2.06
CA ASP A 73 -1.59 7.55 -1.13
C ASP A 73 -0.08 7.72 -0.83
N PRO A 74 0.29 8.22 0.37
CA PRO A 74 1.69 8.38 0.76
C PRO A 74 2.33 7.07 1.25
N GLN A 75 1.56 6.02 1.52
CA GLN A 75 2.05 4.75 2.06
C GLN A 75 2.44 3.78 0.95
N THR A 76 1.58 3.66 -0.07
CA THR A 76 1.83 2.87 -1.27
C THR A 76 1.79 3.75 -2.51
N GLU A 77 2.91 4.42 -2.77
CA GLU A 77 2.94 5.46 -3.80
C GLU A 77 2.65 4.90 -5.19
N LEU A 78 1.92 5.68 -5.99
CA LEU A 78 1.37 5.27 -7.29
C LEU A 78 2.42 4.68 -8.25
N ARG A 79 3.68 5.12 -8.18
CA ARG A 79 4.77 4.62 -9.01
C ARG A 79 5.02 3.12 -8.82
N HIS A 80 4.91 2.62 -7.59
CA HIS A 80 5.18 1.22 -7.26
C HIS A 80 4.03 0.34 -7.73
N GLY A 81 2.79 0.77 -7.51
CA GLY A 81 1.63 0.08 -8.06
C GLY A 81 1.70 -0.01 -9.59
N ARG A 82 2.06 1.08 -10.30
CA ARG A 82 2.23 1.05 -11.76
C ARG A 82 3.27 0.03 -12.20
N ALA A 83 4.39 -0.07 -11.47
CA ALA A 83 5.43 -1.06 -11.74
C ALA A 83 4.91 -2.49 -11.52
N GLU A 84 4.17 -2.73 -10.43
CA GLU A 84 3.54 -4.02 -10.14
C GLU A 84 2.54 -4.44 -11.24
N PHE A 85 1.62 -3.55 -11.61
CA PHE A 85 0.65 -3.82 -12.67
C PHE A 85 1.31 -4.06 -14.02
N ALA A 86 2.38 -3.34 -14.35
CA ALA A 86 3.14 -3.58 -15.57
C ALA A 86 3.82 -4.96 -15.55
N ALA A 87 4.37 -5.36 -14.40
CA ALA A 87 5.05 -6.65 -14.24
C ALA A 87 4.11 -7.85 -14.37
N LEU A 88 2.86 -7.75 -13.87
CA LEU A 88 1.88 -8.85 -13.88
C LEU A 88 1.72 -9.46 -15.29
N ARG A 89 1.91 -10.77 -15.39
CA ARG A 89 1.83 -11.48 -16.67
C ARG A 89 0.39 -11.89 -16.97
N GLY A 90 -0.16 -11.35 -18.06
CA GLY A 90 -1.53 -11.63 -18.51
C GLY A 90 -2.26 -10.36 -18.93
N THR A 91 -3.31 -10.53 -19.73
CA THR A 91 -4.10 -9.43 -20.30
C THR A 91 -5.42 -9.18 -19.59
N GLN A 92 -5.90 -10.13 -18.79
CA GLN A 92 -7.13 -10.02 -18.00
C GLN A 92 -6.93 -9.16 -16.74
N LYS A 93 -6.44 -7.93 -16.93
CA LYS A 93 -6.19 -6.98 -15.85
C LYS A 93 -6.71 -5.60 -16.20
N ARG A 94 -7.25 -4.91 -15.21
CA ARG A 94 -7.74 -3.53 -15.34
C ARG A 94 -7.23 -2.70 -14.19
N TRP A 95 -6.87 -1.46 -14.49
CA TRP A 95 -6.44 -0.47 -13.52
C TRP A 95 -7.50 0.64 -13.42
N VAL A 96 -7.82 1.06 -12.19
CA VAL A 96 -8.68 2.22 -11.90
C VAL A 96 -7.96 3.15 -10.93
N GLU A 97 -7.75 4.40 -11.35
CA GLU A 97 -7.19 5.46 -10.51
C GLU A 97 -8.31 6.30 -9.94
N PHE A 98 -8.14 6.67 -8.68
CA PHE A 98 -8.98 7.63 -8.00
C PHE A 98 -8.14 8.88 -7.74
N PRO A 99 -8.32 9.92 -8.56
CA PRO A 99 -7.82 11.26 -8.25
C PRO A 99 -8.33 11.61 -6.86
N ASP A 100 -7.43 11.99 -5.95
CA ASP A 100 -7.76 12.43 -4.59
C ASP A 100 -8.08 11.35 -3.54
N ALA A 101 -8.05 10.05 -3.88
CA ALA A 101 -8.20 9.02 -2.86
C ALA A 101 -6.89 8.79 -2.06
N PRO A 102 -6.96 8.65 -0.72
CA PRO A 102 -5.83 8.24 0.11
C PRO A 102 -5.58 6.72 0.07
N HIS A 103 -4.67 6.26 0.96
CA HIS A 103 -4.36 4.85 1.17
C HIS A 103 -5.60 4.00 1.48
N CYS A 104 -5.62 2.76 1.01
CA CYS A 104 -6.79 1.87 1.15
C CYS A 104 -8.04 2.40 0.39
N THR A 105 -7.85 2.79 -0.88
CA THR A 105 -8.89 3.40 -1.73
C THR A 105 -10.21 2.63 -1.76
N ALA A 106 -10.17 1.30 -1.77
CA ALA A 106 -11.39 0.47 -1.73
C ALA A 106 -12.31 0.79 -0.54
N PHE A 107 -11.75 1.21 0.60
CA PHE A 107 -12.51 1.59 1.80
C PHE A 107 -12.90 3.07 1.82
N GLN A 108 -12.08 3.93 1.22
CA GLN A 108 -12.22 5.39 1.31
C GLN A 108 -13.03 6.01 0.17
N THR A 109 -13.25 5.27 -0.92
CA THR A 109 -14.13 5.69 -2.03
C THR A 109 -15.35 4.76 -2.12
N PRO A 110 -16.31 4.84 -1.18
CA PRO A 110 -17.49 3.99 -1.21
C PRO A 110 -18.30 4.27 -2.48
N MET A 111 -18.78 3.20 -3.12
CA MET A 111 -19.67 3.34 -4.28
C MET A 111 -21.03 3.89 -3.83
N LEU A 112 -21.41 5.05 -4.39
CA LEU A 112 -22.67 5.73 -4.08
C LEU A 112 -23.91 5.08 -4.71
N SER A 113 -23.76 4.01 -5.49
CA SER A 113 -24.85 3.36 -6.21
C SER A 113 -24.56 1.88 -6.45
N VAL A 114 -25.60 1.04 -6.28
CA VAL A 114 -25.61 -0.39 -6.59
C VAL A 114 -25.63 -0.59 -8.11
N ARG A 115 -24.58 -0.14 -8.80
CA ARG A 115 -24.11 -0.86 -9.99
C ARG A 115 -22.94 -1.69 -9.52
N THR A 116 -23.28 -2.85 -9.00
CA THR A 116 -22.38 -3.89 -8.54
C THR A 116 -21.19 -4.00 -9.50
N MET A 117 -20.01 -3.64 -9.03
CA MET A 117 -18.79 -4.22 -9.57
C MET A 117 -18.84 -5.67 -9.12
N TYR A 118 -19.32 -6.56 -9.99
CA TYR A 118 -19.38 -7.99 -9.72
C TYR A 118 -17.94 -8.53 -9.67
N LEU A 119 -17.28 -8.33 -8.53
CA LEU A 119 -16.16 -9.15 -8.12
C LEU A 119 -16.77 -10.50 -7.76
N VAL A 120 -16.91 -11.39 -8.75
CA VAL A 120 -17.30 -12.76 -8.48
C VAL A 120 -16.06 -13.45 -7.93
N ASP A 121 -15.84 -13.29 -6.63
CA ASP A 121 -15.01 -14.20 -5.86
C ASP A 121 -15.94 -15.03 -4.98
N THR A 122 -16.14 -16.29 -5.37
CA THR A 122 -16.98 -17.23 -4.63
C THR A 122 -16.25 -17.90 -3.47
N ASP A 123 -15.01 -17.51 -3.13
CA ASP A 123 -14.31 -18.16 -2.02
C ASP A 123 -13.42 -17.20 -1.21
N ARG A 124 -13.99 -16.74 -0.09
CA ARG A 124 -13.33 -16.32 1.17
C ARG A 124 -12.23 -15.23 1.13
N THR A 125 -12.64 -14.06 1.65
CA THR A 125 -11.91 -13.23 2.63
C THR A 125 -10.38 -13.17 2.51
N THR A 126 -9.90 -12.23 1.71
CA THR A 126 -8.68 -11.46 2.04
C THR A 126 -8.76 -10.13 1.29
N ALA A 127 -9.17 -9.07 1.99
CA ALA A 127 -9.07 -7.70 1.51
C ALA A 127 -8.02 -7.00 2.37
N CYS A 128 -6.91 -6.60 1.73
CA CYS A 128 -5.86 -5.74 2.27
C CYS A 128 -5.23 -6.20 3.59
N ASP A 129 -4.52 -7.34 3.57
CA ASP A 129 -3.33 -7.50 4.39
C ASP A 129 -2.14 -7.67 3.43
N MET A 130 -1.28 -6.66 3.37
CA MET A 130 0.11 -6.80 2.95
C MET A 130 0.98 -6.10 3.98
#